data_AF-A0A4Y2TH96-F1
#
_entry.id   AF-A0A4Y2TH96-F1
#
_cell.length_a   1.000
_cell.length_b   1.000
_cell.length_c   1.000
_cell.angle_alpha   90.00
_cell.angle_beta   90.00
_cell.angle_gamma   90.00
#
_symmetry.space_group_name_H-M   'P 1'
#
loop_
_entity.id
_entity.type
_entity.pdbx_description
1 polymer ?
#
loop_
_entity_poly.entity_id
_entity_poly.type
_entity_poly.pdbx_seq_one_letter_code
_entity_poly.pdbx_strand_id
1 'polypeptide(L)'
;CEDATEHTATEWLSCDTEANQLYTDEEIISLVQSKPQDDSDVEETDEPQNVLVSHSEAANALEIALRYIEQSENVTSIHIMFMRRWHDIASTSRIASLR
;
A
#
# COMPACT_ATOMS: atom_id res chain seq x y z
N CYS A 1 -37.59 1.05 -3.80
CA CYS A 1 -36.90 1.73 -2.69
C CYS A 1 -37.46 1.07 -1.44
N GLU A 2 -36.69 0.16 -0.87
CA GLU A 2 -37.11 -0.64 0.29
C GLU A 2 -37.02 0.26 1.52
N ASP A 3 -38.13 0.43 2.24
CA ASP A 3 -38.20 1.33 3.39
C ASP A 3 -37.23 0.85 4.47
N ALA A 4 -36.17 1.62 4.71
CA ALA A 4 -35.35 1.45 5.90
C ALA A 4 -36.24 1.76 7.11
N THR A 5 -36.65 0.73 7.84
CA THR A 5 -37.50 0.90 9.02
C THR A 5 -36.72 1.55 10.15
N GLU A 6 -37.42 2.32 10.98
CA GLU A 6 -36.86 2.99 12.17
C GLU A 6 -36.05 2.04 13.05
N HIS A 7 -36.48 0.77 13.12
CA HIS A 7 -35.79 -0.30 13.82
C HIS A 7 -34.37 -0.54 13.27
N THR A 8 -34.19 -0.59 11.95
CA THR A 8 -32.88 -0.70 11.32
C THR A 8 -32.03 0.53 11.63
N ALA A 9 -32.59 1.75 11.53
CA ALA A 9 -31.83 2.95 11.87
C ALA A 9 -31.35 2.95 13.34
N THR A 10 -32.19 2.49 14.28
CA THR A 10 -31.84 2.40 15.70
C THR A 10 -30.80 1.32 16.00
N GLU A 11 -30.85 0.19 15.30
CA GLU A 11 -29.89 -0.90 15.44
C GLU A 11 -28.49 -0.44 15.04
N TRP A 12 -28.37 0.26 13.90
CA TRP A 12 -27.11 0.82 13.44
C TRP A 12 -26.56 1.91 14.36
N LEU A 13 -27.42 2.77 14.93
CA LEU A 13 -26.99 3.78 15.91
C LEU A 13 -26.53 3.15 17.24
N SER A 14 -27.09 2.02 17.62
CA SER A 14 -26.75 1.33 18.88
C SER A 14 -25.42 0.56 18.82
N CYS A 15 -24.95 0.20 17.62
CA CYS A 15 -23.66 -0.47 17.44
C CYS A 15 -22.47 0.34 17.97
N ASP A 16 -22.56 1.67 17.92
CA ASP A 16 -21.47 2.56 18.32
C ASP A 16 -21.35 2.74 19.84
N THR A 17 -22.36 2.34 20.62
CA THR A 17 -22.45 2.68 22.05
C THR A 17 -21.88 1.61 22.98
N GLU A 18 -21.87 0.33 22.58
CA GLU A 18 -21.50 -0.78 23.47
C GLU A 18 -20.21 -1.53 23.04
N ALA A 19 -19.72 -1.34 21.81
CA ALA A 19 -18.61 -2.12 21.27
C ALA A 19 -17.40 -1.32 20.77
N ASN A 20 -17.47 0.01 20.71
CA ASN A 20 -16.35 0.83 20.23
C ASN A 20 -15.26 0.94 21.30
N GLN A 21 -14.27 0.04 21.25
CA GLN A 21 -13.03 0.17 22.00
C GLN A 21 -12.26 1.37 21.44
N LEU A 22 -11.98 2.34 22.31
CA LEU A 22 -11.13 3.48 21.97
C LEU A 22 -9.68 3.04 22.11
N TYR A 23 -8.99 2.88 20.98
CA TYR A 23 -7.57 2.59 20.96
C TYR A 23 -6.76 3.88 20.89
N THR A 24 -5.64 3.94 21.62
CA THR A 24 -4.62 4.97 21.37
C THR A 24 -3.81 4.63 20.11
N ASP A 25 -3.12 5.62 19.54
CA ASP A 25 -2.28 5.41 18.36
C ASP A 25 -1.26 4.28 18.59
N GLU A 26 -0.68 4.19 19.79
CA GLU A 26 0.27 3.14 20.17
C GLU A 26 -0.38 1.74 20.20
N GLU A 27 -1.61 1.64 20.67
CA GLU A 27 -2.36 0.37 20.74
C GLU A 27 -2.74 -0.10 19.33
N ILE A 28 -3.16 0.82 18.45
CA ILE A 28 -3.44 0.53 17.04
C ILE A 28 -2.17 0.01 16.35
N ILE A 29 -1.05 0.71 16.53
CA ILE A 29 0.24 0.32 15.96
C ILE A 29 0.63 -1.07 16.47
N SER A 30 0.48 -1.33 17.77
CA SER A 30 0.82 -2.63 18.36
C SER A 30 -0.06 -3.76 17.84
N LEU A 31 -1.36 -3.52 17.64
CA LEU A 31 -2.31 -4.52 17.15
C LEU A 31 -2.05 -4.88 15.68
N VAL A 32 -1.69 -3.89 14.86
CA VAL A 32 -1.34 -4.07 13.45
C VAL A 32 0.01 -4.75 13.29
N GLN A 33 0.96 -4.48 14.20
CA GLN A 33 2.32 -5.04 14.14
C GLN A 33 2.45 -6.39 14.84
N SER A 34 1.54 -6.74 15.75
CA SER A 34 1.48 -8.09 16.30
C SER A 34 1.02 -9.05 15.20
N LYS A 35 1.98 -9.75 14.57
CA LYS A 35 1.67 -10.95 13.78
C LYS A 35 0.89 -11.93 14.67
N PRO A 36 -0.10 -12.68 14.11
CA PRO A 36 -0.73 -13.74 14.87
C PRO A 36 0.36 -14.67 15.41
N GLN A 37 0.31 -14.93 16.71
CA GLN A 37 1.23 -15.82 17.38
C GLN A 37 1.07 -17.19 16.73
N ASP A 38 2.15 -17.63 16.10
CA ASP A 38 2.29 -18.91 15.41
C ASP A 38 2.08 -20.05 16.41
N ASP A 39 0.85 -20.55 16.46
CA ASP A 39 0.49 -21.83 17.07
C ASP A 39 -0.09 -22.73 15.98
N SER A 40 0.70 -23.03 14.94
CA SER A 40 0.54 -24.29 14.19
C SER A 40 1.81 -24.63 13.43
N ASP A 41 2.54 -25.61 13.96
CA ASP A 41 3.46 -26.45 13.20
C ASP A 41 2.77 -26.92 11.90
N VAL A 42 3.54 -26.98 10.80
CA VAL A 42 3.20 -27.58 9.48
C VAL A 42 2.46 -26.68 8.47
N GLU A 43 3.21 -25.96 7.63
CA GLU A 43 3.58 -26.36 6.26
C GLU A 43 4.46 -25.25 5.67
N GLU A 44 5.42 -25.65 4.84
CA GLU A 44 6.27 -24.77 4.03
C GLU A 44 5.39 -24.06 2.98
N THR A 45 4.62 -23.04 3.39
CA THR A 45 4.01 -22.14 2.41
C THR A 45 5.11 -21.25 1.88
N ASP A 46 5.52 -21.54 0.64
CA ASP A 46 6.19 -20.68 -0.32
C ASP A 46 5.31 -19.43 -0.60
N GLU A 47 4.98 -18.67 0.45
CA GLU A 47 4.46 -17.33 0.33
C GLU A 47 5.54 -16.57 -0.42
N PRO A 48 5.24 -15.94 -1.59
CA PRO A 48 6.21 -15.08 -2.23
C PRO A 48 6.51 -14.01 -1.20
N GLN A 49 7.72 -14.10 -0.62
CA GLN A 49 8.26 -13.10 0.26
C GLN A 49 7.97 -11.80 -0.47
N ASN A 50 7.12 -10.95 0.12
CA ASN A 50 6.66 -9.74 -0.53
C ASN A 50 7.85 -8.78 -0.50
N VAL A 51 8.87 -9.09 -1.32
CA VAL A 51 10.14 -8.39 -1.38
C VAL A 51 9.79 -7.07 -2.01
N LEU A 52 9.54 -6.10 -1.14
CA LEU A 52 9.30 -4.73 -1.54
C LEU A 52 10.53 -4.30 -2.36
N VAL A 53 10.28 -3.91 -3.60
CA VAL A 53 11.33 -3.38 -4.48
C VAL A 53 11.95 -2.16 -3.79
N SER A 54 13.27 -2.19 -3.59
CA SER A 54 13.96 -1.06 -2.97
C SER A 54 13.85 0.20 -3.84
N HIS A 55 13.92 1.39 -3.23
CA HIS A 55 13.91 2.64 -4.00
C HIS A 55 15.02 2.72 -5.05
N SER A 56 16.19 2.12 -4.76
CA SER A 56 17.30 2.04 -5.71
C SER A 56 16.96 1.17 -6.92
N GLU A 57 16.37 0.00 -6.67
CA GLU A 57 15.97 -0.95 -7.69
C GLU A 57 14.84 -0.40 -8.56
N ALA A 58 13.83 0.22 -7.94
CA ALA A 58 12.76 0.92 -8.64
C ALA A 58 13.30 2.05 -9.53
N ALA A 59 14.22 2.87 -9.02
CA ALA A 59 14.83 3.95 -9.80
C ALA A 59 15.60 3.41 -11.02
N ASN A 60 16.43 2.38 -10.84
CA ASN A 60 17.19 1.77 -11.94
C ASN A 60 16.28 1.15 -13.01
N ALA A 61 15.22 0.43 -12.59
CA ALA A 61 14.26 -0.15 -13.51
C ALA A 61 13.52 0.92 -14.34
N LEU A 62 13.10 2.01 -13.68
CA LEU A 62 12.44 3.13 -14.34
C LEU A 62 13.38 3.88 -15.30
N GLU A 63 14.66 4.01 -14.97
CA GLU A 63 15.65 4.60 -15.87
C GLU A 63 15.81 3.79 -17.17
N ILE A 64 15.88 2.46 -17.05
CA ILE A 64 15.97 1.56 -18.22
C ILE A 64 14.69 1.66 -19.07
N ALA A 65 13.52 1.64 -18.43
CA ALA A 65 12.24 1.78 -19.12
C ALA A 65 12.12 3.13 -19.84
N LEU A 66 12.55 4.22 -19.20
CA LEU A 66 12.59 5.56 -19.82
C LEU A 66 13.45 5.58 -21.07
N ARG A 67 14.66 5.00 -21.01
CA ARG A 67 15.58 4.94 -22.15
C ARG A 67 14.98 4.20 -23.33
N TYR A 68 14.23 3.12 -23.08
CA TYR A 68 13.52 2.39 -24.13
C TYR A 68 12.37 3.20 -24.73
N ILE A 69 11.54 3.81 -23.87
CA ILE A 69 10.37 4.59 -24.27
C ILE A 69 10.78 5.82 -25.09
N GLU A 70 11.88 6.47 -24.73
CA GLU A 70 12.44 7.61 -25.48
C GLU A 70 12.94 7.22 -26.89
N GLN A 71 13.25 5.95 -27.12
CA GLN A 71 13.66 5.44 -28.44
C GLN A 71 12.49 4.96 -29.30
N SER A 72 11.28 4.84 -28.72
CA SER A 72 10.12 4.28 -29.41
C SER A 72 9.39 5.34 -30.24
N GLU A 73 9.14 5.04 -31.52
CA GLU A 73 8.48 5.95 -32.46
C GLU A 73 7.00 6.23 -32.12
N ASN A 74 6.34 5.33 -31.37
CA ASN A 74 4.90 5.38 -31.11
C ASN A 74 4.54 5.96 -29.72
N VAL A 75 5.52 6.56 -29.03
CA VAL A 75 5.34 7.08 -27.69
C VAL A 75 4.94 8.56 -27.73
N THR A 76 3.86 8.90 -27.05
CA THR A 76 3.45 10.29 -26.87
C THR A 76 4.27 10.97 -25.78
N SER A 77 4.40 12.29 -25.84
CA SER A 77 5.09 13.07 -24.80
C SER A 77 4.47 12.88 -23.41
N ILE A 78 3.17 12.57 -23.33
CA ILE A 78 2.47 12.29 -22.06
C ILE A 78 3.07 11.07 -21.36
N HIS A 79 3.34 9.98 -22.11
CA HIS A 79 3.94 8.77 -21.55
C HIS A 79 5.35 9.03 -21.01
N ILE A 80 6.16 9.82 -21.73
CA ILE A 80 7.51 10.19 -21.30
C ILE A 80 7.46 11.03 -20.01
N MET A 81 6.60 12.04 -19.96
CA MET A 81 6.47 12.90 -18.78
C MET A 81 6.00 12.13 -17.55
N PHE A 82 5.07 11.18 -17.73
CA PHE A 82 4.58 10.35 -16.63
C PHE A 82 5.67 9.43 -16.08
N MET A 83 6.41 8.75 -16.96
CA MET A 83 7.51 7.87 -16.55
C MET A 83 8.64 8.62 -15.85
N ARG A 84 8.98 9.84 -16.31
CA ARG A 84 9.99 10.68 -15.65
C ARG A 84 9.56 11.08 -14.24
N ARG A 85 8.29 11.43 -14.05
CA ARG A 85 7.74 11.76 -12.72
C ARG A 85 7.89 10.61 -11.73
N TRP A 86 7.62 9.37 -12.15
CA TRP A 86 7.79 8.20 -11.28
C TRP A 86 9.25 7.92 -10.94
N HIS A 87 10.14 8.05 -11.92
CA HIS A 87 11.58 7.92 -11.71
C HIS A 87 12.10 8.93 -10.68
N ASP A 88 11.64 10.18 -10.76
CA ASP A 88 12.05 11.25 -9.83
C ASP A 88 11.54 11.01 -8.40
N ILE A 89 10.33 10.48 -8.25
CA ILE A 89 9.77 10.09 -6.94
C ILE A 89 10.65 8.98 -6.33
N ALA A 90 10.91 7.90 -7.07
CA ALA A 90 11.76 6.80 -6.60
C ALA A 90 13.17 7.27 -6.23
N SER A 91 13.75 8.15 -7.06
CA SER A 91 15.08 8.73 -6.83
C SER A 91 15.14 9.68 -5.62
N THR A 92 14.07 10.44 -5.38
CA THR A 92 13.98 11.35 -4.22
C THR A 92 13.84 10.58 -2.92
N SER A 93 13.01 9.53 -2.91
CA SER A 93 12.87 8.64 -1.76
C SER A 93 14.16 7.90 -1.42
N ARG A 94 14.99 7.56 -2.42
CA ARG A 94 16.36 7.06 -2.21
C ARG A 94 17.24 8.07 -1.47
N ILE A 95 17.18 9.36 -1.83
CA ILE A 95 17.99 10.41 -1.18
C ILE A 95 17.50 10.70 0.26
N ALA A 96 16.19 10.63 0.49
CA ALA A 96 15.62 10.76 1.83
C ALA A 96 15.95 9.57 2.72
N SER A 97 15.97 8.34 2.18
CA SER A 97 16.36 7.13 2.92
C SER A 97 17.85 7.02 3.23
N LEU A 98 18.70 7.86 2.62
CA LEU A 98 20.14 7.92 2.84
C LEU A 98 20.57 9.03 3.82
N ARG A 99 19.62 9.86 4.28
CA ARG A 99 19.84 10.92 5.29
C ARG A 99 19.39 10.45 6.66
#